data_AF-A0A6I3M7Y7-F1
#
_entry.id   AF-A0A6I3M7Y7-F1
#
_cell.length_a   1.000
_cell.length_b   1.000
_cell.length_c   1.000
_cell.angle_alpha   90.00
_cell.angle_beta   90.00
_cell.angle_gamma   90.00
#
_symmetry.space_group_name_H-M   'P 1'
#
loop_
_entity.id
_entity.type
_entity.pdbx_description
1 polymer ?
#
loop_
_entity_poly.entity_id
_entity_poly.type
_entity_poly.pdbx_seq_one_letter_code
_entity_poly.pdbx_strand_id
1 'polypeptide(L)'
;MTHTKIFDQPIEEQIVFKQNLIRIAKNVSNDTINELLININWRNSLVGAWLAFVNNQSDLLNSIGELLLKGKAGTVGYCYALAKFHTVESSYYLLTYLERELYFEKFPNERFQDIALYALMYIDKQNKTEFANELLKPNGLWNKFVDYEFMTSFKLSNSNRWNNILDHYNDFEKMLEFINAVSESKIQ
;
A
#
# COMPACT_ATOMS: atom_id res chain seq x y z
N MET A 1 13.44 -8.44 -2.81
CA MET A 1 13.83 -8.08 -1.44
C MET A 1 12.68 -8.51 -0.55
N THR A 2 12.82 -9.59 0.21
CA THR A 2 11.77 -10.05 1.14
C THR A 2 11.71 -9.04 2.28
N HIS A 3 10.70 -8.18 2.29
CA HIS A 3 10.50 -7.28 3.43
C HIS A 3 10.25 -8.15 4.66
N THR A 4 11.04 -7.99 5.72
CA THR A 4 10.81 -8.69 6.98
C THR A 4 9.41 -8.36 7.46
N LYS A 5 8.55 -9.38 7.51
CA LYS A 5 7.19 -9.29 8.03
C LYS A 5 7.28 -9.28 9.54
N ILE A 6 7.10 -8.10 10.15
CA ILE A 6 7.21 -7.95 11.61
C ILE A 6 6.22 -8.87 12.34
N PHE A 7 5.05 -9.12 11.76
CA PHE A 7 4.04 -10.02 12.30
C PHE A 7 4.43 -11.51 12.30
N ASP A 8 5.48 -11.90 11.56
CA ASP A 8 6.03 -13.26 11.56
C ASP A 8 7.24 -13.40 12.53
N GLN A 9 7.70 -12.29 13.14
CA GLN A 9 8.82 -12.32 14.10
C GLN A 9 8.38 -12.84 15.47
N PRO A 10 9.31 -13.24 16.36
CA PRO A 10 8.99 -13.58 17.74
C PRO A 10 8.15 -12.51 18.45
N ILE A 11 7.28 -12.93 19.36
CA ILE A 11 6.30 -12.04 20.02
C ILE A 11 6.99 -10.89 20.77
N GLU A 12 8.18 -11.13 21.33
CA GLU A 12 8.99 -10.12 22.01
C GLU A 12 9.43 -9.01 21.05
N GLU A 13 9.85 -9.38 19.84
CA GLU A 13 10.23 -8.40 18.79
C GLU A 13 9.03 -7.59 18.31
N GLN A 14 7.88 -8.26 18.14
CA GLN A 14 6.63 -7.57 17.81
C GLN A 14 6.25 -6.55 18.88
N ILE A 15 6.34 -6.91 20.16
CA ILE A 15 6.03 -6.01 21.28
C ILE A 15 6.97 -4.80 21.27
N VAL A 16 8.29 -5.03 21.15
CA VAL A 16 9.29 -3.96 21.11
C VAL A 16 9.04 -3.02 19.92
N PHE A 17 8.71 -3.57 18.75
CA PHE A 17 8.36 -2.78 17.58
C PHE A 17 7.14 -1.89 17.84
N LYS A 18 6.03 -2.48 18.33
CA LYS A 18 4.79 -1.74 18.60
C LYS A 18 5.03 -0.62 19.62
N GLN A 19 5.73 -0.90 20.71
CA GLN A 19 6.05 0.10 21.75
C GLN A 19 6.86 1.27 21.19
N ASN A 20 7.88 0.99 20.37
CA ASN A 20 8.68 2.02 19.74
C ASN A 20 7.85 2.86 18.76
N LEU A 21 7.01 2.23 17.95
CA LEU A 21 6.15 2.92 17.00
C LEU A 21 5.14 3.83 17.72
N ILE A 22 4.50 3.36 18.79
CA ILE A 22 3.60 4.18 19.64
C ILE A 22 4.35 5.38 20.20
N ARG A 23 5.54 5.16 20.76
CA ARG A 23 6.34 6.24 21.37
C ARG A 23 6.70 7.33 20.36
N ILE A 24 7.07 6.96 19.13
CA ILE A 24 7.36 7.92 18.06
C ILE A 24 6.08 8.63 17.62
N ALA A 25 5.02 7.87 17.37
CA ALA A 25 3.75 8.39 16.87
C ALA A 25 3.01 9.32 17.86
N LYS A 26 3.25 9.18 19.17
CA LYS A 26 2.69 10.09 20.20
C LYS A 26 3.25 11.51 20.14
N ASN A 27 4.50 11.68 19.69
CA ASN A 27 5.21 12.96 19.79
C ASN A 27 5.38 13.69 18.44
N VAL A 28 4.91 13.10 17.35
CA VAL A 28 5.06 13.69 16.01
C VAL A 28 3.89 14.62 15.67
N SER A 29 4.19 15.82 15.16
CA SER A 29 3.18 16.76 14.67
C SER A 29 2.76 16.44 13.23
N ASN A 30 1.61 16.97 12.80
CA ASN A 30 1.16 16.83 11.41
C ASN A 30 2.13 17.49 10.42
N ASP A 31 2.75 18.61 10.80
CA ASP A 31 3.76 19.27 9.97
C ASP A 31 4.98 18.36 9.75
N THR A 32 5.48 17.71 10.80
CA THR A 32 6.59 16.76 10.67
C THR A 32 6.21 15.55 9.83
N ILE A 33 4.98 15.02 9.96
CA ILE A 33 4.50 13.95 9.07
C ILE A 33 4.51 14.43 7.62
N ASN A 34 4.02 15.64 7.35
CA ASN A 34 3.98 16.19 6.00
C ASN A 34 5.38 16.41 5.41
N GLU A 35 6.33 16.94 6.20
CA GLU A 35 7.74 17.09 5.81
C GLU A 35 8.38 15.74 5.45
N LEU A 36 8.08 14.69 6.22
CA LEU A 36 8.53 13.34 5.93
C LEU A 36 7.92 12.82 4.62
N LEU A 37 6.62 13.01 4.42
CA LEU A 37 5.90 12.55 3.22
C LEU A 37 6.50 13.11 1.92
N ILE A 38 6.80 14.42 1.89
CA ILE A 38 7.32 15.11 0.69
C ILE A 38 8.84 14.98 0.52
N ASN A 39 9.52 14.30 1.45
CA ASN A 39 10.97 14.15 1.42
C ASN A 39 11.43 13.38 0.16
N ILE A 40 12.59 13.73 -0.39
CA ILE A 40 13.15 13.03 -1.56
C ILE A 40 13.64 11.61 -1.22
N ASN A 41 14.00 11.37 0.04
CA ASN A 41 14.43 10.06 0.50
C ASN A 41 13.22 9.17 0.78
N TRP A 42 13.10 8.08 0.01
CA TRP A 42 11.97 7.15 0.11
C TRP A 42 11.78 6.50 1.47
N ARG A 43 12.84 6.37 2.27
CA ARG A 43 12.71 5.85 3.64
C ARG A 43 11.98 6.84 4.53
N ASN A 44 12.25 8.13 4.37
CA ASN A 44 11.57 9.19 5.12
C ASN A 44 10.10 9.27 4.70
N SER A 45 9.81 9.23 3.40
CA SER A 45 8.43 9.22 2.88
C SER A 45 7.64 8.00 3.35
N LEU A 46 8.27 6.82 3.38
CA LEU A 46 7.68 5.60 3.91
C LEU A 46 7.35 5.75 5.41
N VAL A 47 8.28 6.30 6.20
CA VAL A 47 8.03 6.57 7.64
C VAL A 47 6.89 7.58 7.81
N GLY A 48 6.87 8.67 7.04
CA GLY A 48 5.78 9.64 7.07
C GLY A 48 4.42 9.00 6.81
N ALA A 49 4.33 8.11 5.82
CA ALA A 49 3.10 7.39 5.50
C ALA A 49 2.65 6.44 6.62
N TRP A 50 3.58 5.70 7.25
CA TRP A 50 3.26 4.87 8.41
C TRP A 50 2.83 5.69 9.63
N LEU A 51 3.42 6.87 9.85
CA LEU A 51 2.99 7.75 10.93
C LEU A 51 1.60 8.34 10.66
N ALA A 52 1.30 8.69 9.40
CA ALA A 52 -0.05 9.10 9.00
C ALA A 52 -1.08 7.99 9.23
N PHE A 53 -0.73 6.74 8.89
CA PHE A 53 -1.54 5.55 9.20
C PHE A 53 -1.79 5.42 10.70
N VAL A 54 -0.73 5.34 11.51
CA VAL A 54 -0.83 5.05 12.96
C VAL A 54 -1.58 6.15 13.69
N ASN A 55 -1.41 7.40 13.26
CA ASN A 55 -2.10 8.55 13.83
C ASN A 55 -3.48 8.81 13.22
N ASN A 56 -3.96 7.95 12.32
CA ASN A 56 -5.22 8.09 11.60
C ASN A 56 -5.44 9.50 11.00
N GLN A 57 -4.38 10.07 10.41
CA GLN A 57 -4.35 11.44 9.91
C GLN A 57 -5.02 11.56 8.54
N SER A 58 -6.33 11.34 8.50
CA SER A 58 -7.12 11.36 7.26
C SER A 58 -7.11 12.72 6.54
N ASP A 59 -6.79 13.82 7.23
CA ASP A 59 -6.57 15.14 6.62
C ASP A 59 -5.42 15.13 5.58
N LEU A 60 -4.48 14.19 5.70
CA LEU A 60 -3.36 14.02 4.76
C LEU A 60 -3.73 13.15 3.54
N LEU A 61 -4.95 12.64 3.43
CA LEU A 61 -5.39 11.74 2.36
C LEU A 61 -5.07 12.31 0.98
N ASN A 62 -5.47 13.55 0.70
CA ASN A 62 -5.26 14.17 -0.62
C ASN A 62 -3.77 14.32 -0.94
N SER A 63 -2.96 14.73 0.05
CA SER A 63 -1.50 14.86 -0.11
C SER A 63 -0.85 13.51 -0.44
N ILE A 64 -1.22 12.46 0.31
CA ILE A 64 -0.73 11.09 0.11
C ILE A 64 -1.17 10.55 -1.27
N GLY A 65 -2.43 10.75 -1.64
CA GLY A 65 -2.97 10.35 -2.94
C GLY A 65 -2.27 11.05 -4.10
N GLU A 66 -2.02 12.35 -4.01
CA GLU A 66 -1.24 13.07 -5.01
C GLU A 66 0.22 12.61 -5.12
N LEU A 67 0.87 12.29 -3.98
CA LEU A 67 2.23 11.77 -3.97
C LEU A 67 2.30 10.38 -4.63
N LEU A 68 1.30 9.53 -4.37
CA LEU A 68 1.13 8.25 -5.06
C LEU A 68 1.02 8.46 -6.58
N LEU A 69 0.14 9.36 -7.02
CA LEU A 69 -0.01 9.67 -8.45
C LEU A 69 1.26 10.29 -9.03
N LYS A 70 2.02 11.11 -8.31
CA LYS A 70 3.30 11.64 -8.81
C LYS A 70 4.40 10.56 -8.93
N GLY A 71 4.10 9.30 -8.57
CA GLY A 71 5.06 8.20 -8.60
C GLY A 71 6.22 8.44 -7.64
N LYS A 72 5.98 9.19 -6.55
CA LYS A 72 7.01 9.52 -5.58
C LYS A 72 7.38 8.29 -4.76
N ALA A 73 8.64 8.31 -4.34
CA ALA A 73 9.22 7.43 -3.36
C ALA A 73 8.31 7.24 -2.13
N GLY A 74 8.06 6.01 -1.68
CA GLY A 74 7.18 5.72 -0.53
C GLY A 74 5.83 5.05 -0.86
N THR A 75 5.60 4.69 -2.13
CA THR A 75 4.36 4.07 -2.64
C THR A 75 3.74 3.01 -1.72
N VAL A 76 4.54 2.08 -1.19
CA VAL A 76 4.05 1.03 -0.28
C VAL A 76 3.35 1.64 0.94
N GLY A 77 3.99 2.60 1.61
CA GLY A 77 3.40 3.27 2.77
C GLY A 77 2.15 4.06 2.42
N TYR A 78 2.14 4.74 1.26
CA TYR A 78 0.97 5.48 0.79
C TYR A 78 -0.23 4.56 0.59
N CYS A 79 -0.03 3.37 0.01
CA CYS A 79 -1.09 2.38 -0.17
C CYS A 79 -1.68 1.91 1.16
N TYR A 80 -0.84 1.61 2.16
CA TYR A 80 -1.32 1.26 3.51
C TYR A 80 -2.08 2.41 4.17
N ALA A 81 -1.57 3.65 4.08
CA ALA A 81 -2.25 4.81 4.67
C ALA A 81 -3.63 5.05 4.03
N LEU A 82 -3.73 5.00 2.70
CA LEU A 82 -5.01 5.11 1.99
C LEU A 82 -5.98 3.98 2.36
N ALA A 83 -5.49 2.74 2.48
CA ALA A 83 -6.28 1.61 2.95
C ALA A 83 -6.78 1.78 4.39
N LYS A 84 -5.98 2.38 5.28
CA LYS A 84 -6.39 2.73 6.65
C LYS A 84 -7.46 3.79 6.70
N PHE A 85 -7.48 4.75 5.78
CA PHE A 85 -8.53 5.75 5.73
C PHE A 85 -9.82 5.21 5.11
N HIS A 86 -9.70 4.22 4.21
CA HIS A 86 -10.80 3.50 3.56
C HIS A 86 -11.97 4.39 3.09
N THR A 87 -11.67 5.58 2.57
CA THR A 87 -12.69 6.46 1.99
C THR A 87 -12.86 6.18 0.49
N VAL A 88 -13.92 6.71 -0.10
CA VAL A 88 -14.15 6.61 -1.56
C VAL A 88 -13.04 7.32 -2.32
N GLU A 89 -12.53 8.44 -1.81
CA GLU A 89 -11.41 9.19 -2.38
C GLU A 89 -10.11 8.36 -2.36
N SER A 90 -9.85 7.61 -1.28
CA SER A 90 -8.73 6.65 -1.24
C SER A 90 -8.84 5.64 -2.39
N SER A 91 -10.03 5.08 -2.63
CA SER A 91 -10.27 4.17 -3.76
C SER A 91 -9.98 4.83 -5.09
N TYR A 92 -10.40 6.09 -5.30
CA TYR A 92 -10.14 6.80 -6.55
C TYR A 92 -8.65 7.06 -6.80
N TYR A 93 -7.88 7.44 -5.79
CA TYR A 93 -6.43 7.61 -5.93
C TYR A 93 -5.73 6.30 -6.29
N LEU A 94 -6.09 5.20 -5.64
CA LEU A 94 -5.54 3.87 -5.91
C LEU A 94 -5.94 3.37 -7.30
N LEU A 95 -7.22 3.49 -7.68
CA LEU A 95 -7.71 3.11 -8.99
C LEU A 95 -7.01 3.90 -10.10
N THR A 96 -6.93 5.23 -9.97
CA THR A 96 -6.25 6.09 -10.95
C THR A 96 -4.76 5.72 -11.09
N TYR A 97 -4.08 5.43 -9.97
CA TYR A 97 -2.71 4.94 -9.99
C TYR A 97 -2.60 3.62 -10.75
N LEU A 98 -3.47 2.66 -10.45
CA LEU A 98 -3.47 1.34 -11.08
C LEU A 98 -3.78 1.41 -12.57
N GLU A 99 -4.81 2.15 -12.98
CA GLU A 99 -5.16 2.33 -14.39
C GLU A 99 -3.98 2.89 -15.19
N ARG A 100 -3.24 3.84 -14.62
CA ARG A 100 -2.05 4.39 -15.27
C ARG A 100 -0.90 3.41 -15.33
N GLU A 101 -0.54 2.77 -14.22
CA GLU A 101 0.65 1.92 -14.14
C GLU A 101 0.44 0.52 -14.75
N LEU A 102 -0.82 0.10 -14.96
CA LEU A 102 -1.20 -1.13 -15.66
C LEU A 102 -1.51 -0.91 -17.14
N TYR A 103 -1.52 0.35 -17.61
CA TYR A 103 -1.63 0.65 -19.04
C TYR A 103 -0.23 0.70 -19.68
N PHE A 104 -0.01 -0.13 -20.69
CA PHE A 104 1.29 -0.22 -21.37
C PHE A 104 1.12 -0.62 -22.85
N GLU A 105 1.93 0.00 -23.71
CA GLU A 105 2.06 -0.35 -25.14
C GLU A 105 3.37 -1.11 -25.44
N LYS A 106 4.28 -1.12 -24.47
CA LYS A 106 5.60 -1.77 -24.51
C LYS A 106 5.75 -2.67 -23.30
N PHE A 107 6.93 -3.27 -23.13
CA PHE A 107 7.25 -4.06 -21.93
C PHE A 107 6.92 -3.25 -20.66
N PRO A 108 6.07 -3.76 -19.77
CA PRO A 108 5.56 -2.97 -18.65
C PRO A 108 6.57 -2.87 -17.51
N ASN A 109 6.47 -1.80 -16.73
CA ASN A 109 7.35 -1.58 -15.59
C ASN A 109 6.82 -2.31 -14.36
N GLU A 110 7.66 -3.12 -13.72
CA GLU A 110 7.33 -3.78 -12.46
C GLU A 110 7.65 -2.85 -11.28
N ARG A 111 6.62 -2.43 -10.55
CA ARG A 111 6.74 -1.51 -9.41
C ARG A 111 6.00 -2.06 -8.19
N PHE A 112 4.97 -1.35 -7.73
CA PHE A 112 4.17 -1.65 -6.54
C PHE A 112 2.68 -1.72 -6.87
N GLN A 113 2.34 -2.07 -8.13
CA GLN A 113 0.95 -2.21 -8.58
C GLN A 113 0.19 -3.24 -7.73
N ASP A 114 0.87 -4.31 -7.29
CA ASP A 114 0.33 -5.32 -6.39
C ASP A 114 -0.13 -4.71 -5.05
N ILE A 115 0.71 -3.91 -4.40
CA ILE A 115 0.37 -3.30 -3.11
C ILE A 115 -0.80 -2.30 -3.26
N ALA A 116 -0.83 -1.54 -4.35
CA ALA A 116 -1.94 -0.63 -4.62
C ALA A 116 -3.24 -1.39 -4.89
N LEU A 117 -3.17 -2.52 -5.61
CA LEU A 117 -4.33 -3.38 -5.84
C LEU A 117 -4.84 -3.99 -4.53
N TYR A 118 -3.96 -4.49 -3.67
CA TYR A 118 -4.36 -5.06 -2.38
C TYR A 118 -4.98 -4.01 -1.46
N ALA A 119 -4.46 -2.78 -1.47
CA ALA A 119 -5.07 -1.65 -0.78
C ALA A 119 -6.49 -1.38 -1.30
N LEU A 120 -6.70 -1.36 -2.63
CA LEU A 120 -8.02 -1.15 -3.22
C LEU A 120 -8.99 -2.29 -2.86
N MET A 121 -8.55 -3.54 -2.96
CA MET A 121 -9.33 -4.73 -2.56
C MET A 121 -9.73 -4.66 -1.07
N TYR A 122 -8.84 -4.20 -0.20
CA TYR A 122 -9.14 -4.03 1.21
C TYR A 122 -10.24 -2.98 1.41
N ILE A 123 -10.13 -1.82 0.75
CA ILE A 123 -11.15 -0.76 0.84
C ILE A 123 -12.48 -1.26 0.29
N ASP A 124 -12.48 -1.98 -0.84
CA ASP A 124 -13.67 -2.61 -1.40
C ASP A 124 -14.36 -3.55 -0.41
N LYS A 125 -13.58 -4.38 0.31
CA LYS A 125 -14.08 -5.25 1.38
C LYS A 125 -14.69 -4.45 2.53
N GLN A 126 -14.06 -3.36 2.97
CA GLN A 126 -14.57 -2.53 4.07
C GLN A 126 -15.85 -1.77 3.69
N ASN A 127 -15.89 -1.22 2.47
CA ASN A 127 -16.97 -0.35 2.01
C ASN A 127 -18.06 -1.09 1.22
N LYS A 128 -17.89 -2.40 0.97
CA LYS A 128 -18.76 -3.21 0.11
C LYS A 128 -18.88 -2.62 -1.30
N THR A 129 -17.74 -2.21 -1.86
CA THR A 129 -17.60 -1.75 -3.25
C THR A 129 -16.81 -2.76 -4.08
N GLU A 130 -16.68 -2.50 -5.37
CA GLU A 130 -16.11 -3.46 -6.33
C GLU A 130 -15.15 -2.80 -7.34
N PHE A 131 -14.44 -1.74 -6.95
CA PHE A 131 -13.53 -1.03 -7.87
C PHE A 131 -12.40 -1.92 -8.39
N ALA A 132 -11.86 -2.81 -7.56
CA ALA A 132 -10.82 -3.76 -7.95
C ALA A 132 -11.34 -4.84 -8.92
N ASN A 133 -12.65 -5.17 -8.90
CA ASN A 133 -13.23 -6.21 -9.76
C ASN A 133 -13.05 -5.88 -11.25
N GLU A 134 -13.15 -4.60 -11.62
CA GLU A 134 -12.96 -4.15 -13.00
C GLU A 134 -11.53 -4.36 -13.51
N LEU A 135 -10.54 -4.30 -12.62
CA LEU A 135 -9.13 -4.58 -12.93
C LEU A 135 -8.86 -6.08 -13.05
N LEU A 136 -9.55 -6.87 -12.21
CA LEU A 136 -9.35 -8.32 -12.02
C LEU A 136 -10.21 -9.21 -12.92
N LYS A 137 -11.24 -8.68 -13.58
CA LYS A 137 -12.08 -9.44 -14.50
C LYS A 137 -11.25 -10.02 -15.67
N PRO A 138 -11.72 -11.08 -16.36
CA PRO A 138 -11.03 -11.60 -17.55
C PRO A 138 -10.72 -10.48 -18.55
N ASN A 139 -9.48 -10.43 -19.04
CA ASN A 139 -8.95 -9.35 -19.90
C ASN A 139 -8.93 -7.94 -19.28
N GLY A 140 -9.15 -7.82 -17.98
CA GLY A 140 -8.91 -6.62 -17.18
C GLY A 140 -7.42 -6.25 -17.16
N LEU A 141 -7.13 -5.02 -16.73
CA LEU A 141 -5.78 -4.47 -16.76
C LEU A 141 -4.78 -5.29 -15.93
N TRP A 142 -5.22 -5.84 -14.79
CA TRP A 142 -4.36 -6.69 -13.96
C TRP A 142 -3.99 -8.00 -14.66
N ASN A 143 -4.98 -8.72 -15.18
CA ASN A 143 -4.74 -9.99 -15.88
C ASN A 143 -3.84 -9.78 -17.11
N LYS A 144 -4.10 -8.72 -17.90
CA LYS A 144 -3.23 -8.36 -19.03
C LYS A 144 -1.79 -8.09 -18.63
N PHE A 145 -1.58 -7.48 -17.46
CA PHE A 145 -0.25 -7.21 -16.92
C PHE A 145 0.44 -8.51 -16.47
N VAL A 146 -0.22 -9.33 -15.65
CA VAL A 146 0.37 -10.57 -15.11
C VAL A 146 0.64 -11.61 -16.19
N ASP A 147 -0.27 -11.72 -17.17
CA ASP A 147 -0.16 -12.64 -18.31
C ASP A 147 0.71 -12.08 -19.44
N TYR A 148 1.31 -10.90 -19.27
CA TYR A 148 2.13 -10.30 -20.32
C TYR A 148 3.33 -11.18 -20.67
N GLU A 149 3.42 -11.53 -21.96
CA GLU A 149 4.51 -12.30 -22.55
C GLU A 149 5.15 -11.50 -23.68
N PHE A 150 6.49 -11.39 -23.64
CA PHE A 150 7.30 -10.80 -24.69
C PHE A 150 8.13 -11.89 -25.39
N MET A 151 8.26 -11.82 -26.71
CA MET A 151 9.01 -12.80 -27.53
C MET A 151 8.75 -14.27 -27.13
N THR A 152 7.47 -14.68 -27.08
CA THR A 152 6.99 -16.06 -26.87
C THR A 152 7.43 -16.80 -25.60
N SER A 153 8.24 -16.20 -24.72
CA SER A 153 8.70 -16.85 -23.49
C SER A 153 9.17 -15.92 -22.37
N PHE A 154 9.37 -14.61 -22.63
CA PHE A 154 9.78 -13.68 -21.58
C PHE A 154 8.56 -13.15 -20.82
N LYS A 155 8.45 -13.54 -19.55
CA LYS A 155 7.44 -13.04 -18.61
C LYS A 155 8.01 -11.95 -17.72
N LEU A 156 7.12 -11.22 -17.05
CA LEU A 156 7.51 -10.36 -15.94
C LEU A 156 8.16 -11.17 -14.83
N SER A 157 9.20 -10.61 -14.24
CA SER A 157 10.04 -11.25 -13.21
C SER A 157 9.22 -11.64 -11.98
N ASN A 158 8.18 -10.87 -11.64
CA ASN A 158 7.27 -11.16 -10.54
C ASN A 158 5.93 -11.77 -10.98
N SER A 159 5.75 -12.17 -12.24
CA SER A 159 4.48 -12.77 -12.73
C SER A 159 4.00 -13.94 -11.85
N ASN A 160 4.91 -14.83 -11.45
CA ASN A 160 4.60 -15.95 -10.55
C ASN A 160 4.12 -15.49 -9.16
N ARG A 161 4.67 -14.39 -8.64
CA ARG A 161 4.21 -13.77 -7.38
C ARG A 161 2.80 -13.24 -7.57
N TRP A 162 2.53 -12.56 -8.67
CA TRP A 162 1.23 -11.94 -8.93
C TRP A 162 0.12 -12.91 -9.33
N ASN A 163 0.47 -14.13 -9.78
CA ASN A 163 -0.50 -15.21 -9.98
C ASN A 163 -1.15 -15.69 -8.67
N ASN A 164 -0.55 -15.42 -7.51
CA ASN A 164 -1.11 -15.78 -6.21
C ASN A 164 -1.60 -14.55 -5.44
N ILE A 165 -2.57 -13.86 -6.03
CA ILE A 165 -3.16 -12.63 -5.48
C ILE A 165 -3.65 -12.84 -4.05
N LEU A 166 -4.35 -13.95 -3.78
CA LEU A 166 -5.00 -14.17 -2.49
C LEU A 166 -3.99 -14.35 -1.35
N ASP A 167 -2.92 -15.10 -1.54
CA ASP A 167 -1.92 -15.28 -0.48
C ASP A 167 -1.21 -13.96 -0.15
N HIS A 168 -0.90 -13.16 -1.17
CA HIS A 168 -0.27 -11.86 -0.96
C HIS A 168 -1.22 -10.78 -0.44
N TYR A 169 -2.49 -10.85 -0.81
CA TYR A 169 -3.53 -10.03 -0.20
C TYR A 169 -3.69 -10.36 1.29
N ASN A 170 -3.66 -11.65 1.67
CA ASN A 170 -3.70 -12.06 3.07
C ASN A 170 -2.52 -11.52 3.88
N ASP A 171 -1.32 -11.51 3.29
CA ASP A 171 -0.14 -10.89 3.92
C ASP A 171 -0.30 -9.38 4.10
N PHE A 172 -0.87 -8.69 3.09
CA PHE A 172 -1.16 -7.27 3.17
C PHE A 172 -2.17 -6.98 4.29
N GLU A 173 -3.26 -7.76 4.36
CA GLU A 173 -4.30 -7.62 5.37
C GLU A 173 -3.73 -7.85 6.78
N LYS A 174 -2.92 -8.90 6.99
CA LYS A 174 -2.23 -9.16 8.27
C LYS A 174 -1.33 -8.00 8.69
N MET A 175 -0.58 -7.41 7.76
CA MET A 175 0.27 -6.25 8.07
C MET A 175 -0.58 -5.04 8.46
N LEU A 176 -1.65 -4.77 7.72
CA LEU A 176 -2.57 -3.67 7.98
C LEU A 176 -3.21 -3.83 9.36
N GLU A 177 -3.74 -5.00 9.69
CA GLU A 177 -4.32 -5.32 10.99
C GLU A 177 -3.29 -5.22 12.12
N PHE A 178 -2.07 -5.73 11.91
CA PHE A 178 -0.98 -5.65 12.88
C PHE A 178 -0.66 -4.21 13.26
N ILE A 179 -0.56 -3.30 12.28
CA ILE A 179 -0.30 -1.87 12.52
C ILE A 179 -1.57 -1.16 13.03
N ASN A 180 -2.75 -1.57 12.59
CA ASN A 180 -4.02 -1.00 13.07
C ASN A 180 -4.18 -1.19 14.59
N ALA A 181 -3.83 -2.37 15.12
CA ALA A 181 -3.81 -2.62 16.55
C ALA A 181 -2.88 -1.64 17.33
N VAL A 182 -1.82 -1.14 16.69
CA VAL A 182 -0.93 -0.11 17.25
C VAL A 182 -1.65 1.24 17.31
N SER A 183 -2.37 1.60 16.26
CA SER A 183 -3.17 2.84 16.18
C SER A 183 -4.23 2.89 17.28
N GLU A 184 -4.97 1.79 17.48
CA GLU A 184 -6.03 1.68 18.49
C GLU A 184 -5.48 1.73 19.93
N SER A 185 -4.34 1.08 20.17
CA SER A 185 -3.66 1.07 21.47
C SER A 185 -3.09 2.44 21.88
N LYS A 186 -3.05 3.43 20.98
CA LYS A 186 -2.63 4.81 21.30
C LYS A 186 -3.73 5.60 22.01
N ILE A 187 -5.00 5.23 21.84
CA ILE A 187 -6.18 5.96 22.33
C ILE A 187 -6.52 5.58 23.79
N GLN A 188 -6.07 4.41 24.24
CA GLN A 188 -6.15 3.95 25.64
C GLN A 188 -5.01 4.55 26.49
#